data_AF-A0A9K3KBM0-F1
#
_entry.id   AF-A0A9K3KBM0-F1
#
_cell.length_a   1.000
_cell.length_b   1.000
_cell.length_c   1.000
_cell.angle_alpha   90.00
_cell.angle_beta   90.00
_cell.angle_gamma   90.00
#
_symmetry.space_group_name_H-M   'P 1'
#
loop_
_entity.id
_entity.type
_entity.pdbx_description
1 polymer ?
#
loop_
_entity_poly.entity_id
_entity_poly.type
_entity_poly.pdbx_seq_one_letter_code
_entity_poly.pdbx_strand_id
1 'polypeptide(L)'
;MAPKLSFDNIGEFSATRANELFESHKKYLEWRKSEWASRGPEALKKRVEARAATHKTWRQMKGFDLARHEMNHPGNKPFVIGMGVMSVLYMWTFLGQSKSYRESSEYWSKYQLKNH
;
A
#
# COMPACT_ATOMS: atom_id res chain seq x y z
N MET A 1 -38.30 32.78 22.15
CA MET A 1 -39.14 31.66 22.61
C MET A 1 -38.21 30.59 23.14
N ALA A 2 -38.15 30.37 24.45
CA ALA A 2 -37.29 29.33 25.02
C ALA A 2 -37.94 27.95 24.80
N PRO A 3 -37.19 26.91 24.40
CA PRO A 3 -37.74 25.58 24.28
C PRO A 3 -38.23 25.10 25.65
N LYS A 4 -39.51 24.74 25.75
CA LYS A 4 -40.04 24.07 26.94
C LYS A 4 -39.36 22.70 27.03
N LEU A 5 -38.50 22.52 28.02
CA LEU A 5 -38.04 21.19 28.43
C LEU A 5 -39.27 20.45 28.96
N SER A 6 -39.81 19.54 28.16
CA SER A 6 -40.88 18.62 28.56
C SER A 6 -40.23 17.50 29.38
N PHE A 7 -40.69 17.35 30.62
CA PHE A 7 -40.32 16.26 31.52
C PHE A 7 -41.33 15.08 31.42
N ASP A 8 -42.24 15.12 30.45
CA ASP A 8 -43.36 14.16 30.33
C ASP A 8 -42.91 12.77 29.86
N ASN A 9 -41.65 12.62 29.44
CA ASN A 9 -41.03 11.34 29.09
C ASN A 9 -40.18 10.73 30.22
N ILE A 10 -40.17 11.33 31.41
CA ILE A 10 -39.54 10.72 32.58
C ILE A 10 -40.57 9.76 33.17
N GLY A 11 -40.62 8.52 32.64
CA GLY A 11 -41.41 7.45 33.26
C GLY A 11 -41.05 7.26 34.75
N GLU A 12 -41.77 6.42 35.48
CA GLU A 12 -41.55 6.23 36.92
C GLU A 12 -40.06 5.98 37.28
N PHE A 13 -39.60 6.70 38.30
CA PHE A 13 -38.26 6.58 38.86
C PHE A 13 -38.26 5.43 39.87
N SER A 14 -38.32 4.20 39.38
CA SER A 14 -38.26 3.00 40.21
C SER A 14 -36.81 2.62 40.55
N ALA A 15 -36.61 1.95 41.69
CA ALA A 15 -35.30 1.41 42.07
C ALA A 15 -34.73 0.47 40.99
N THR A 16 -35.59 -0.28 40.30
CA THR A 16 -35.25 -1.16 39.18
C THR A 16 -34.68 -0.36 38.00
N ARG A 17 -35.35 0.72 37.61
CA ARG A 17 -34.89 1.59 36.51
C ARG A 17 -33.58 2.31 36.85
N ALA A 18 -33.42 2.74 38.10
CA ALA A 18 -32.17 3.32 38.57
C ALA A 18 -31.01 2.33 38.43
N ASN A 19 -31.21 1.07 38.84
CA ASN A 19 -30.20 0.02 38.70
C ASN A 19 -29.85 -0.29 37.23
N GLU A 20 -30.85 -0.39 36.34
CA GLU A 20 -30.61 -0.58 34.90
C GLU A 20 -29.80 0.57 34.29
N LEU A 21 -30.11 1.81 34.68
CA LEU A 21 -29.37 2.98 34.24
C LEU A 21 -27.91 2.96 34.74
N PHE A 22 -27.69 2.57 36.00
CA PHE A 22 -26.35 2.41 36.55
C PHE A 22 -25.54 1.31 35.84
N GLU A 23 -26.14 0.16 35.58
CA GLU A 23 -25.47 -0.94 34.87
C GLU A 23 -25.14 -0.58 33.42
N SER A 24 -26.03 0.15 32.73
CA SER A 24 -25.73 0.65 31.38
C SER A 24 -24.57 1.66 31.38
N HIS A 25 -24.49 2.54 32.39
CA HIS A 25 -23.36 3.47 32.55
C HIS A 25 -22.04 2.75 32.84
N LYS A 26 -22.04 1.69 33.64
CA LYS A 26 -20.84 0.86 33.86
C LYS A 26 -20.33 0.28 32.54
N LYS A 27 -21.21 -0.33 31.75
CA LYS A 27 -20.87 -0.86 30.42
C LYS A 27 -20.32 0.22 29.48
N TYR A 28 -20.92 1.40 29.48
CA TYR A 28 -20.44 2.54 28.69
C TYR A 28 -19.04 2.99 29.12
N LEU A 29 -18.77 3.05 30.42
CA LEU A 29 -17.46 3.41 30.95
C LEU A 29 -16.39 2.37 30.62
N GLU A 30 -16.72 1.09 30.67
CA GLU A 30 -15.82 0.01 30.25
C GLU A 30 -15.48 0.12 28.76
N TRP A 31 -16.49 0.36 27.92
CA TRP A 31 -16.28 0.61 26.49
C TRP A 31 -15.41 1.84 26.24
N ARG A 32 -15.63 2.95 26.97
CA ARG A 32 -14.79 4.15 26.86
C ARG A 32 -13.33 3.90 27.26
N LYS A 33 -13.10 3.08 28.30
CA LYS A 33 -11.74 2.69 28.71
C LYS A 33 -11.04 1.88 27.63
N SER A 34 -11.73 0.92 27.00
CA SER A 34 -11.16 0.14 25.90
C SER A 34 -10.90 0.99 24.66
N GLU A 35 -11.80 1.94 24.37
CA GLU A 35 -11.62 2.89 23.27
C GLU A 35 -10.42 3.82 23.51
N TRP A 36 -10.26 4.34 24.74
CA TRP A 36 -9.09 5.14 25.11
C TRP A 36 -7.78 4.37 25.07
N ALA A 37 -7.77 3.10 25.50
CA ALA A 37 -6.59 2.25 25.38
C ALA A 37 -6.17 2.03 23.91
N SER A 38 -7.12 2.09 22.97
CA SER A 38 -6.86 2.01 21.53
C SER A 38 -6.36 3.33 20.90
N ARG A 39 -6.40 4.43 21.66
CA ARG A 39 -6.01 5.77 21.22
C ARG A 39 -4.66 6.13 21.83
N GLY A 40 -3.72 6.53 20.99
CA GLY A 40 -2.37 6.93 21.43
C GLY A 40 -1.30 6.62 20.38
N PRO A 41 -0.13 7.27 20.48
CA PRO A 41 0.96 7.08 19.53
C PRO A 41 1.47 5.64 19.50
N GLU A 42 1.56 4.97 20.65
CA GLU A 42 1.95 3.56 20.77
C GLU A 42 0.95 2.61 20.07
N ALA A 43 -0.35 2.78 20.32
CA ALA A 43 -1.40 1.98 19.68
C ALA A 43 -1.51 2.27 18.17
N LEU A 44 -1.24 3.51 17.75
CA LEU A 44 -1.11 3.86 16.33
C LEU A 44 0.08 3.13 15.70
N LYS A 45 1.26 3.17 16.34
CA LYS A 45 2.47 2.50 15.87
C LYS A 45 2.25 1.00 15.69
N LYS A 46 1.68 0.33 16.69
CA LYS A 46 1.31 -1.10 16.60
C LYS A 46 0.37 -1.40 15.43
N ARG A 47 -0.64 -0.55 15.18
CA ARG A 47 -1.56 -0.71 14.04
C ARG A 47 -0.85 -0.51 12.69
N VAL A 48 0.04 0.47 12.61
CA VAL A 48 0.82 0.75 11.39
C VAL A 48 1.79 -0.40 11.10
N GLU A 49 2.51 -0.89 12.12
CA GLU A 49 3.41 -2.03 12.02
C GLU A 49 2.65 -3.31 11.63
N ALA A 50 1.53 -3.60 12.28
CA ALA A 50 0.68 -4.74 11.92
C ALA A 50 0.19 -4.63 10.48
N ARG A 51 -0.20 -3.43 10.02
CA ARG A 51 -0.64 -3.20 8.64
C ARG A 51 0.49 -3.37 7.63
N ALA A 52 1.70 -2.94 7.96
CA ALA A 52 2.88 -3.16 7.12
C ALA A 52 3.23 -4.65 7.00
N ALA A 53 3.03 -5.43 8.07
CA ALA A 53 3.31 -6.86 8.08
C ALA A 53 2.22 -7.70 7.38
N THR A 54 0.96 -7.32 7.50
CA THR A 54 -0.19 -8.13 7.04
C THR A 54 -0.71 -7.74 5.66
N HIS A 55 -0.62 -6.47 5.27
CA HIS A 55 -1.15 -5.98 4.00
C HIS A 55 -0.01 -5.64 3.04
N LYS A 56 0.45 -6.62 2.25
CA LYS A 56 1.23 -6.36 1.03
C LYS A 56 0.29 -6.01 -0.11
N THR A 57 -0.38 -4.86 -0.03
CA THR A 57 -1.13 -4.37 -1.19
C THR A 57 -0.16 -3.84 -2.24
N TRP A 58 -0.50 -3.99 -3.53
CA TRP A 58 0.32 -3.49 -4.63
C TRP A 58 0.64 -1.99 -4.51
N ARG A 59 -0.28 -1.22 -3.89
CA ARG A 59 -0.12 0.23 -3.62
C ARG A 59 0.96 0.54 -2.57
N GLN A 60 1.34 -0.43 -1.75
CA GLN A 60 2.38 -0.29 -0.72
C GLN A 60 3.74 -0.84 -1.18
N MET A 61 3.77 -1.56 -2.31
CA MET A 61 5.01 -2.06 -2.90
C MET A 61 5.79 -0.90 -3.53
N LYS A 62 7.12 -0.91 -3.38
CA LYS A 62 8.02 0.06 -3.99
C LYS A 62 9.22 -0.66 -4.60
N GLY A 63 9.89 -0.01 -5.56
CA GLY A 63 11.11 -0.52 -6.17
C GLY A 63 10.93 -1.88 -6.84
N PHE A 64 11.82 -2.83 -6.54
CA PHE A 64 11.84 -4.16 -7.15
C PHE A 64 10.58 -4.98 -6.89
N ASP A 65 9.96 -4.86 -5.71
CA ASP A 65 8.73 -5.60 -5.39
C ASP A 65 7.56 -5.11 -6.26
N LEU A 66 7.48 -3.79 -6.48
CA LEU A 66 6.47 -3.21 -7.38
C LEU A 66 6.74 -3.61 -8.84
N ALA A 67 7.98 -3.53 -9.29
CA ALA A 67 8.36 -3.95 -10.64
C ALA A 67 8.00 -5.43 -10.88
N ARG A 68 8.31 -6.31 -9.93
CA ARG A 68 7.93 -7.73 -10.00
C ARG A 68 6.41 -7.93 -10.01
N HIS A 69 5.66 -7.15 -9.22
CA HIS A 69 4.20 -7.20 -9.22
C HIS A 69 3.64 -6.80 -10.59
N GLU A 70 4.09 -5.68 -11.14
CA GLU A 70 3.68 -5.17 -12.45
C GLU A 70 4.05 -6.12 -13.59
N MET A 71 5.21 -6.77 -13.51
CA MET A 71 5.63 -7.77 -14.50
C MET A 71 4.70 -9.00 -14.53
N ASN A 72 4.09 -9.34 -13.39
CA ASN A 72 3.16 -10.45 -13.27
C ASN A 72 1.70 -10.06 -13.53
N HIS A 73 1.42 -8.77 -13.76
CA HIS A 73 0.08 -8.31 -14.08
C HIS A 73 -0.36 -8.87 -15.45
N PRO A 74 -1.56 -9.49 -15.56
CA PRO A 74 -1.95 -10.22 -16.77
C PRO A 74 -1.97 -9.34 -18.04
N GLY A 75 -2.28 -8.05 -17.91
CA GLY A 75 -2.21 -7.09 -19.02
C GLY A 75 -0.80 -6.71 -19.47
N ASN A 76 0.20 -6.81 -18.59
CA ASN A 76 1.58 -6.40 -18.88
C ASN A 76 2.46 -7.58 -19.31
N LYS A 77 2.05 -8.83 -19.02
CA LYS A 77 2.81 -10.04 -19.33
C LYS A 77 3.30 -10.12 -20.79
N PRO A 78 2.48 -9.86 -21.83
CA PRO A 78 2.95 -9.93 -23.21
C PRO A 78 4.08 -8.94 -23.51
N PHE A 79 4.02 -7.73 -22.95
CA PHE A 79 5.04 -6.69 -23.15
C PHE A 79 6.35 -7.03 -22.44
N VAL A 80 6.26 -7.60 -21.24
CA VAL A 80 7.45 -8.03 -20.48
C VAL A 80 8.17 -9.18 -21.20
N ILE A 81 7.41 -10.15 -21.70
CA ILE A 81 7.96 -11.25 -22.49
C ILE A 81 8.59 -10.69 -23.78
N GLY A 82 7.89 -9.79 -24.48
CA GLY A 82 8.40 -9.13 -25.68
C GLY A 82 9.70 -8.37 -25.43
N MET A 83 9.78 -7.58 -24.36
CA MET A 83 11.01 -6.90 -23.95
C MET A 83 12.13 -7.90 -23.65
N GLY A 84 11.85 -9.00 -22.95
CA GLY A 84 12.83 -10.05 -22.68
C GLY A 84 13.40 -10.65 -23.97
N VAL A 85 12.52 -11.05 -24.90
CA VAL A 85 12.93 -11.62 -26.19
C VAL A 85 13.76 -10.63 -27.01
N MET A 86 13.30 -9.38 -27.15
CA MET A 86 14.01 -8.36 -27.91
C MET A 86 15.37 -8.00 -27.29
N SER A 87 15.46 -7.97 -25.97
CA SER A 87 16.73 -7.70 -25.26
C SER A 87 17.75 -8.82 -25.50
N VAL A 88 17.31 -10.09 -25.47
CA VAL A 88 18.18 -11.24 -25.76
C VAL A 88 18.64 -11.22 -27.22
N LEU A 89 17.73 -10.97 -28.16
CA LEU A 89 18.08 -10.86 -29.59
C LEU A 89 19.04 -9.70 -29.84
N TYR A 90 18.79 -8.54 -29.23
CA TYR A 90 19.68 -7.40 -29.30
C TYR A 90 21.07 -7.73 -28.72
N MET A 91 21.13 -8.34 -27.55
CA MET A 91 22.40 -8.71 -26.93
C MET A 91 23.17 -9.74 -27.76
N TRP A 92 22.48 -10.75 -28.31
CA TRP A 92 23.09 -11.75 -29.18
C TRP A 92 23.63 -11.14 -30.48
N THR A 93 22.84 -10.29 -31.15
CA THR A 93 23.27 -9.59 -32.37
C THR A 93 24.41 -8.62 -32.07
N PHE A 94 24.35 -7.89 -30.96
CA PHE A 94 25.38 -6.95 -30.56
C PHE A 94 26.71 -7.65 -30.24
N LEU A 95 26.69 -8.71 -29.43
CA LEU A 95 27.88 -9.47 -29.03
C LEU A 95 28.44 -10.34 -30.16
N GLY A 96 27.59 -10.81 -31.08
CA GLY A 96 27.99 -11.62 -32.23
C GLY A 96 28.68 -10.84 -33.36
N GLN A 97 28.72 -9.51 -33.29
CA GLN A 97 29.42 -8.70 -34.30
C GLN A 97 30.94 -8.86 -34.19
N SER A 98 31.56 -9.30 -35.28
CA SER A 98 33.02 -9.37 -35.39
C SER A 98 33.65 -7.98 -35.39
N LYS A 99 34.92 -7.89 -34.98
CA LYS A 99 35.68 -6.63 -34.95
C LYS A 99 35.74 -5.96 -36.33
N SER A 100 35.93 -6.75 -37.39
CA SER A 100 35.97 -6.29 -38.78
C SER A 100 34.63 -5.72 -39.27
N TYR A 101 33.50 -6.23 -38.78
CA TYR A 101 32.16 -5.71 -39.13
C TYR A 101 31.86 -4.39 -38.40
N ARG A 102 32.41 -4.22 -37.20
CA ARG A 102 32.30 -2.96 -36.44
C ARG A 102 33.19 -1.86 -37.02
N GLU A 103 34.39 -2.21 -37.49
CA GLU A 103 35.33 -1.26 -38.11
C GLU A 103 34.85 -0.76 -39.49
N SER A 104 34.14 -1.60 -40.25
CA SER A 104 33.58 -1.24 -41.56
C SER A 104 32.17 -0.61 -41.52
N SER A 105 31.54 -0.57 -40.35
CA SER A 105 30.20 0.00 -40.18
C SER A 105 30.24 1.51 -40.00
N GLU A 106 29.50 2.22 -40.86
CA GLU A 106 29.34 3.69 -40.79
C GLU A 106 28.70 4.16 -39.47
N TYR A 107 27.85 3.32 -38.85
CA TYR A 107 27.26 3.60 -37.55
C TYR A 107 28.33 3.59 -36.46
N TRP A 108 29.13 2.53 -36.39
CA TRP A 108 30.16 2.38 -35.37
C TRP A 108 31.33 3.35 -35.53
N SER A 109 31.70 3.70 -36.76
CA SER A 109 32.75 4.69 -37.04
C SER A 109 32.40 6.10 -36.56
N LYS A 110 31.11 6.45 -36.48
CA LYS A 110 30.65 7.75 -35.95
C LYS A 110 30.76 7.85 -34.42
N TYR A 111 30.60 6.73 -33.69
CA TYR A 111 30.63 6.72 -32.23
C TYR A 111 31.99 6.30 -31.65
N GLN A 112 32.86 5.66 -32.44
CA GLN A 112 34.29 5.54 -32.13
C GLN A 112 35.03 6.82 -32.55
N LEU A 113 34.75 7.91 -31.84
CA LEU A 113 35.53 9.13 -31.95
C LEU A 113 36.99 8.82 -31.62
N LYS A 114 37.85 8.99 -32.62
CA LYS A 114 39.31 9.16 -32.57
C LYS A 114 39.86 9.20 -31.13
N ASN A 115 40.44 8.09 -30.69
CA ASN A 115 41.62 8.21 -29.86
C ASN A 115 42.65 8.98 -30.70
N HIS A 116 42.99 10.18 -30.23
CA HIS A 116 44.15 10.93 -30.72
C HIS A 116 45.41 10.08 -30.69
#